data_AF-A0A326U9G3-F1
#
_entry.id   AF-A0A326U9G3-F1
#
_cell.length_a   1.000
_cell.length_b   1.000
_cell.length_c   1.000
_cell.angle_alpha   90.00
_cell.angle_beta   90.00
_cell.angle_gamma   90.00
#
_symmetry.space_group_name_H-M   'P 1'
#
loop_
_entity.id
_entity.type
_entity.pdbx_description
1 polymer ?
#
loop_
_entity_poly.entity_id
_entity_poly.type
_entity_poly.pdbx_seq_one_letter_code
_entity_poly.pdbx_strand_id
1 'polypeptide(L)'
;MLNLAELLWGRFNSGTSVQPGTYLTLRTLAYVQLTEASSLPAGGTWHRISSDTTLTAADLATTVNSVLHTAYTAASFHAYNAASDAVPEPGQQANDA
;
A
#
# COMPACT_ATOMS: atom_id res chain seq x y z
N MET A 1 -9.23 2.54 13.09
CA MET A 1 -8.35 3.34 12.21
C MET A 1 -8.44 2.97 10.73
N LEU A 2 -8.87 1.74 10.37
CA LEU A 2 -9.12 1.33 8.98
C LEU A 2 -10.18 2.19 8.24
N ASN A 3 -11.13 2.78 8.97
CA ASN A 3 -12.35 3.38 8.40
C ASN A 3 -12.16 4.76 7.72
N LEU A 4 -11.10 5.52 8.04
CA LEU A 4 -10.88 6.86 7.45
C LEU A 4 -10.00 6.80 6.19
N ALA A 5 -9.01 5.90 6.17
CA ALA A 5 -8.21 5.62 4.99
C ALA A 5 -9.07 5.06 3.85
N GLU A 6 -9.99 4.15 4.15
CA GLU A 6 -10.91 3.58 3.16
C GLU A 6 -11.96 4.58 2.66
N LEU A 7 -12.27 5.63 3.44
CA LEU A 7 -13.21 6.68 3.03
C LEU A 7 -12.57 7.70 2.09
N LEU A 8 -11.27 7.96 2.26
CA LEU A 8 -10.54 9.01 1.51
C LEU A 8 -9.69 8.45 0.37
N TRP A 9 -9.20 7.22 0.51
CA TRP A 9 -8.40 6.54 -0.50
C TRP A 9 -9.12 5.29 -1.01
N GLY A 10 -9.05 5.09 -2.32
CA GLY A 10 -9.59 3.87 -2.93
C GLY A 10 -8.90 2.64 -2.38
N ARG A 11 -9.70 1.64 -1.98
CA ARG A 11 -9.25 0.34 -1.47
C ARG A 11 -9.19 -0.68 -2.61
N PHE A 12 -8.03 -1.33 -2.78
CA PHE A 12 -7.80 -2.32 -3.82
C PHE A 12 -7.16 -3.58 -3.21
N ASN A 13 -7.58 -4.75 -3.70
CA ASN A 13 -7.00 -6.02 -3.26
C ASN A 13 -5.77 -6.37 -4.11
N SER A 14 -4.88 -7.21 -3.58
CA SER A 14 -3.82 -7.87 -4.34
C SER A 14 -4.36 -8.47 -5.65
N GLY A 15 -3.55 -8.40 -6.71
CA GLY A 15 -3.91 -8.92 -8.04
C GLY A 15 -4.90 -8.06 -8.82
N THR A 16 -5.54 -7.07 -8.20
CA THR A 16 -6.47 -6.16 -8.90
C THR A 16 -5.69 -5.28 -9.87
N SER A 17 -6.15 -5.20 -11.12
CA SER A 17 -5.61 -4.25 -12.11
C SER A 17 -6.08 -2.84 -11.77
N VAL A 18 -5.13 -1.92 -11.66
CA VAL A 18 -5.37 -0.54 -11.25
C VAL A 18 -4.67 0.43 -12.19
N GLN A 19 -5.08 1.69 -12.15
CA GLN A 19 -4.47 2.77 -12.95
C GLN A 19 -3.10 3.18 -12.39
N PRO A 20 -2.27 3.91 -13.15
CA PRO A 20 -1.01 4.46 -12.66
C PRO A 20 -1.19 5.26 -11.37
N GLY A 21 -0.23 5.17 -10.46
CA GLY A 21 -0.22 5.93 -9.21
C GLY A 21 0.65 5.31 -8.13
N THR A 22 0.64 5.96 -6.97
CA THR A 22 1.33 5.46 -5.76
C THR A 22 0.32 4.78 -4.84
N TYR A 23 0.59 3.52 -4.53
CA TYR A 23 -0.23 2.66 -3.68
C TYR A 23 0.54 2.29 -2.43
N LEU A 24 -0.15 2.24 -1.29
CA LEU A 24 0.42 1.95 0.02
C LEU A 24 -0.40 0.88 0.73
N THR A 25 0.28 -0.09 1.32
CA THR A 25 -0.34 -0.97 2.32
C THR A 25 -0.13 -0.38 3.71
N LEU A 26 -1.23 -0.09 4.42
CA LEU A 26 -1.17 0.45 5.78
C LEU A 26 -0.77 -0.61 6.82
N ARG A 27 -0.75 -1.90 6.42
CA ARG A 27 -0.32 -3.00 7.30
C ARG A 27 1.20 -3.08 7.41
N THR A 28 1.91 -3.05 6.28
CA THR A 28 3.37 -3.17 6.28
C THR A 28 4.08 -1.85 6.01
N LEU A 29 3.34 -0.79 5.65
CA LEU A 29 3.88 0.50 5.21
C LEU A 29 4.73 0.42 3.94
N ALA A 30 4.61 -0.68 3.20
CA ALA A 30 5.21 -0.83 1.89
C ALA A 30 4.42 -0.04 0.84
N TYR A 31 5.14 0.63 -0.07
CA TYR A 31 4.54 1.33 -1.20
C TYR A 31 4.99 0.76 -2.54
N VAL A 32 4.14 0.88 -3.54
CA VAL A 32 4.45 0.58 -4.94
C VAL A 32 4.02 1.74 -5.83
N GLN A 33 4.84 2.04 -6.83
CA GLN A 33 4.58 3.08 -7.81
C GLN A 33 4.40 2.44 -9.17
N LEU A 34 3.21 2.59 -9.73
CA LEU A 34 2.85 2.04 -11.03
C LEU A 34 2.85 3.17 -12.04
N THR A 35 3.76 3.13 -13.02
CA THR A 35 3.85 4.10 -14.11
C THR A 35 2.86 3.82 -15.24
N GLU A 36 2.33 2.60 -15.30
CA GLU A 36 1.33 2.13 -16.25
C GLU A 36 0.24 1.32 -15.53
N ALA A 37 -0.88 1.06 -16.21
CA ALA A 37 -1.94 0.23 -15.65
C ALA A 37 -1.43 -1.20 -15.46
N SER A 38 -1.44 -1.68 -14.22
CA SER A 38 -0.87 -2.98 -13.86
C SER A 38 -1.59 -3.57 -12.64
N SER A 39 -1.36 -4.85 -12.38
CA SER A 39 -1.90 -5.54 -11.22
C SER A 39 -1.11 -5.20 -9.97
N LEU A 40 -1.82 -4.96 -8.87
CA LEU A 40 -1.21 -4.75 -7.57
C LEU A 40 -0.51 -6.01 -7.07
N PRO A 41 0.67 -5.88 -6.44
CA PRO A 41 1.40 -7.04 -5.96
C PRO A 41 0.72 -7.69 -4.75
N ALA A 42 1.14 -8.92 -4.42
CA ALA A 42 0.65 -9.63 -3.26
C ALA A 42 0.98 -8.86 -1.97
N GLY A 43 0.00 -8.59 -1.13
CA GLY A 43 0.19 -7.73 0.05
C GLY A 43 -1.09 -7.43 0.82
N GLY A 44 -2.18 -8.14 0.50
CA GLY A 44 -3.51 -7.92 1.04
C GLY A 44 -4.19 -6.70 0.44
N THR A 45 -4.25 -5.60 1.20
CA THR A 45 -5.02 -4.42 0.84
C THR A 45 -4.12 -3.21 0.59
N TRP A 46 -4.29 -2.63 -0.59
CA TRP A 46 -3.60 -1.44 -1.06
C TRP A 46 -4.53 -0.25 -1.09
N HIS A 47 -4.00 0.92 -0.74
CA HIS A 47 -4.71 2.20 -0.80
C HIS A 47 -4.00 3.10 -1.80
N ARG A 48 -4.74 3.69 -2.75
CA ARG A 48 -4.17 4.67 -3.67
C ARG A 48 -4.02 6.02 -2.96
N ILE A 49 -2.79 6.41 -2.66
CA ILE A 49 -2.49 7.66 -1.96
C ILE A 49 -2.45 8.85 -2.92
N SER A 50 -2.00 8.62 -4.16
CA SER A 50 -1.94 9.65 -5.20
C SER A 50 -1.96 9.05 -6.60
N SER A 51 -2.31 9.88 -7.59
CA SER A 51 -2.10 9.60 -9.01
C SER A 51 -0.67 9.85 -9.47
N ASP A 52 0.12 10.58 -8.69
CA ASP A 52 1.56 10.75 -8.93
C ASP A 52 2.29 9.42 -8.71
N THR A 53 3.20 9.08 -9.62
CA THR A 53 3.97 7.84 -9.66
C THR A 53 5.40 8.05 -9.15
N THR A 54 5.72 9.23 -8.63
CA THR A 54 7.06 9.66 -8.21
C THR A 54 7.12 10.19 -6.78
N LEU A 55 6.06 10.01 -5.99
CA LEU A 55 6.03 10.37 -4.58
C LEU A 55 7.20 9.77 -3.79
N THR A 56 7.83 10.59 -2.95
CA THR A 56 8.87 10.11 -2.05
C THR A 56 8.27 9.54 -0.76
N ALA A 57 9.07 8.78 0.00
CA ALA A 57 8.67 8.31 1.32
C ALA A 57 8.37 9.46 2.30
N ALA A 58 8.98 10.64 2.12
CA ALA A 58 8.67 11.83 2.91
C ALA A 58 7.29 12.42 2.57
N ASP A 59 6.90 12.39 1.28
CA ASP A 59 5.58 12.82 0.84
C ASP A 59 4.48 11.87 1.34
N LEU A 60 4.77 10.57 1.32
CA LEU A 60 3.90 9.55 1.91
C LEU A 60 3.71 9.77 3.40
N ALA A 61 4.79 10.00 4.15
CA ALA A 61 4.70 10.31 5.58
C ALA A 61 3.84 11.54 5.85
N THR A 62 4.05 12.62 5.09
CA THR A 62 3.27 13.86 5.19
C THR A 62 1.78 13.60 4.93
N THR A 63 1.47 12.90 3.84
CA THR A 63 0.11 12.60 3.43
C THR A 63 -0.59 11.71 4.44
N VAL A 64 0.05 10.62 4.86
CA VAL A 64 -0.51 9.66 5.82
C VAL A 64 -0.73 10.30 7.19
N ASN A 65 0.24 11.06 7.69
CA ASN A 65 0.10 11.75 8.98
C ASN A 65 -1.00 12.80 8.95
N SER A 66 -1.18 13.52 7.84
CA SER A 66 -2.24 14.52 7.70
C SER A 66 -3.65 13.92 7.76
N VAL A 67 -3.81 12.69 7.25
CA VAL A 67 -5.11 12.02 7.15
C VAL A 67 -5.40 11.15 8.37
N LEU A 68 -4.41 10.37 8.83
CA LEU A 68 -4.61 9.39 9.90
C LEU A 68 -4.17 9.90 11.28
N HIS A 69 -3.70 11.14 11.37
CA HIS A 69 -3.19 11.75 12.60
C HIS A 69 -2.10 10.90 13.26
N THR A 70 -1.21 10.33 12.44
CA THR A 70 -0.06 9.52 12.86
C THR A 70 1.23 10.36 12.93
N ALA A 71 2.32 9.74 13.38
CA ALA A 71 3.66 10.35 13.47
C ALA A 71 4.72 9.57 12.68
N TYR A 72 4.34 8.99 11.54
CA TYR A 72 5.27 8.26 10.68
C TYR A 72 6.34 9.20 10.11
N THR A 73 7.51 8.66 9.85
CA THR A 73 8.59 9.38 9.17
C THR A 73 8.88 8.71 7.84
N ALA A 74 9.72 9.31 6.99
CA ALA A 74 10.13 8.67 5.74
C ALA A 74 10.74 7.26 5.97
N ALA A 75 11.43 7.06 7.09
CA ALA A 75 12.00 5.77 7.46
C ALA A 75 10.96 4.70 7.86
N SER A 76 9.70 5.09 8.07
CA SER A 76 8.60 4.16 8.34
C SER A 76 8.09 3.48 7.07
N PHE A 77 8.46 3.97 5.89
CA PHE A 77 7.99 3.48 4.61
C PHE A 77 9.14 2.86 3.81
N HIS A 78 8.83 1.83 3.03
CA HIS A 78 9.78 1.19 2.14
C HIS A 78 9.12 0.77 0.83
N ALA A 79 9.93 0.66 -0.23
CA ALA A 79 9.44 0.14 -1.48
C ALA A 79 9.07 -1.35 -1.32
N TYR A 80 7.95 -1.76 -1.91
CA TYR A 80 7.46 -3.13 -1.85
C TYR A 80 8.53 -4.14 -2.29
N ASN A 81 8.76 -5.14 -1.44
CA ASN A 81 9.61 -6.28 -1.75
C ASN A 81 8.82 -7.58 -1.57
N ALA A 82 8.67 -8.33 -2.67
CA ALA A 82 7.92 -9.58 -2.67
C ALA A 82 8.45 -10.65 -1.68
N ALA A 83 9.72 -10.57 -1.27
CA ALA A 83 10.28 -11.51 -0.30
C ALA A 83 9.85 -11.23 1.15
N SER A 84 9.51 -9.98 1.48
CA SER A 84 9.17 -9.56 2.86
C SER A 84 7.73 -9.07 3.03
N ASP A 85 7.16 -8.48 1.98
CA ASP A 85 5.86 -7.81 2.00
C ASP A 85 4.75 -8.63 1.36
N ALA A 86 5.09 -9.72 0.65
CA ALA A 86 4.09 -10.66 0.17
C ALA A 86 3.46 -11.36 1.38
N VAL A 87 2.26 -10.90 1.75
CA VAL A 87 1.42 -11.62 2.69
C VAL A 87 0.71 -12.73 1.91
N PRO A 88 0.89 -14.01 2.28
CA PRO A 88 0.12 -15.09 1.69
C PRO A 88 -1.37 -14.83 1.91
N GLU A 89 -2.18 -14.99 0.87
CA GLU A 89 -3.63 -14.97 1.00
C GLU A 89 -4.03 -16.04 2.06
N PRO A 90 -5.03 -15.77 2.93
CA PRO A 90 -5.55 -16.79 3.85
C PRO A 90 -5.89 -18.07 3.06
N GLY A 91 -5.35 -19.23 3.49
CA GLY A 91 -5.53 -20.51 2.81
C GLY A 91 -4.39 -20.95 1.86
N GLN A 92 -3.30 -20.18 1.72
CA GLN A 92 -2.12 -20.58 0.92
C GLN A 92 -0.91 -21.02 1.75
N GLN A 93 -0.98 -21.03 3.08
CA GLN A 93 0.10 -21.56 3.91
C GLN A 93 -0.11 -23.05 4.14
N ALA A 94 0.94 -23.85 3.90
CA ALA A 94 0.93 -25.32 3.93
C ALA A 94 0.60 -25.96 5.31
N ASN A 95 0.26 -25.17 6.33
CA ASN A 95 -0.05 -25.60 7.69
C ASN A 95 -1.47 -25.23 8.14
N ASP A 96 -2.43 -25.13 7.20
CA ASP A 96 -3.86 -25.05 7.53
C ASP A 96 -4.56 -26.39 7.18
N ALA A 97 -3.99 -27.48 7.68
CA ALA A 97 -4.50 -28.86 7.57
C ALA A 97 -4.79 -29.42 8.96
#